data_AF-A0A3M2ECK8-F1
#
_entry.id   AF-A0A3M2ECK8-F1
#
_cell.length_a   1.000
_cell.length_b   1.000
_cell.length_c   1.000
_cell.angle_alpha   90.00
_cell.angle_beta   90.00
_cell.angle_gamma   90.00
#
_symmetry.space_group_name_H-M   'P 1'
#
loop_
_entity.id
_entity.type
_entity.pdbx_description
1 polymer ?
#
loop_
_entity_poly.entity_id
_entity_poly.type
_entity_poly.pdbx_seq_one_letter_code
_entity_poly.pdbx_strand_id
1 'polypeptide(L)'
;MTTQGDEIEDTSAPLIEHLAELRMRIIRSLLAFIVGMVICFAVWNPIFNFLTQPICDAMAGRNQECGLILIKLQEGFFVAVQISLLGGLMLSFPYIAYQMWRFVAPGLYRSEKAAFLPFLIA
;
A
#
# COMPACT_ATOMS: atom_id res chain seq x y z
N MET A 1 -17.45 45.96 18.81
CA MET A 1 -16.21 45.85 18.03
C MET A 1 -15.67 44.45 18.29
N THR A 2 -16.23 43.45 17.62
CA THR A 2 -16.01 42.02 17.87
C THR A 2 -16.03 41.32 16.50
N THR A 3 -14.93 41.42 15.76
CA THR A 3 -14.81 40.90 14.39
C THR A 3 -13.41 40.30 14.20
N GLN A 4 -12.99 39.46 15.14
CA GLN A 4 -11.66 38.81 15.06
C GLN A 4 -11.68 37.34 15.51
N GLY A 5 -12.83 36.82 15.96
CA GLY A 5 -13.01 35.41 16.35
C GLY A 5 -13.52 34.50 15.22
N ASP A 6 -14.28 35.04 14.27
CA ASP A 6 -14.98 34.21 13.26
C ASP A 6 -14.07 33.74 12.10
N GLU A 7 -12.95 34.41 11.82
CA GLU A 7 -12.08 34.03 10.68
C GLU A 7 -11.13 32.85 10.98
N ILE A 8 -10.90 32.53 12.26
CA ILE A 8 -9.98 31.44 12.67
C ILE A 8 -10.72 30.09 12.74
N GLU A 9 -12.02 30.10 12.99
CA GLU A 9 -12.85 28.89 13.08
C GLU A 9 -13.05 28.23 11.70
N ASP A 10 -13.18 29.04 10.63
CA ASP A 10 -13.46 28.58 9.25
C ASP A 10 -12.24 28.01 8.51
N THR A 11 -11.01 28.28 8.99
CA THR A 11 -9.78 27.61 8.52
C THR A 11 -9.50 26.30 9.28
N SER A 12 -9.95 26.22 10.54
CA SER A 12 -9.71 25.06 11.41
C SER A 12 -10.64 23.89 11.06
N ALA A 13 -11.90 24.16 10.71
CA ALA A 13 -12.86 23.17 10.23
C ALA A 13 -12.36 22.38 8.98
N PRO A 14 -11.88 23.01 7.89
CA PRO A 14 -11.41 22.30 6.69
C PRO A 14 -10.04 21.62 6.87
N LEU A 15 -9.28 21.93 7.92
CA LEU A 15 -8.06 21.20 8.28
C LEU A 15 -8.37 19.92 9.05
N ILE A 16 -9.32 19.97 10.00
CA ILE A 16 -9.79 18.78 10.72
C ILE A 16 -10.46 17.79 9.76
N GLU A 17 -11.24 18.28 8.80
CA GLU A 17 -11.93 17.44 7.81
C GLU A 17 -10.94 16.76 6.84
N HIS A 18 -9.85 17.44 6.46
CA HIS A 18 -8.81 16.85 5.62
C HIS A 18 -7.97 15.78 6.35
N LEU A 19 -7.69 15.99 7.65
CA LEU A 19 -7.00 15.00 8.49
C LEU A 19 -7.87 13.77 8.76
N ALA A 20 -9.18 13.97 8.95
CA ALA A 20 -10.15 12.88 9.06
C ALA A 20 -10.20 12.02 7.79
N GLU A 21 -10.11 12.66 6.61
CA GLU A 21 -10.07 11.98 5.32
C GLU A 21 -8.80 11.15 5.13
N LEU A 22 -7.63 11.66 5.56
CA LEU A 22 -6.36 10.93 5.53
C LEU A 22 -6.43 9.66 6.41
N ARG A 23 -6.92 9.77 7.64
CA ARG A 23 -7.05 8.62 8.55
C ARG A 23 -7.89 7.51 7.92
N MET A 24 -9.05 7.85 7.36
CA MET A 24 -9.92 6.84 6.76
C MET A 24 -9.33 6.16 5.53
N ARG A 25 -8.54 6.91 4.74
CA ARG A 25 -7.84 6.35 3.58
C ARG A 25 -6.72 5.39 4.00
N ILE A 26 -5.94 5.74 5.02
CA ILE A 26 -4.88 4.87 5.57
C ILE A 26 -5.48 3.57 6.13
N ILE A 27 -6.61 3.64 6.84
CA ILE A 27 -7.26 2.45 7.37
C ILE A 27 -7.72 1.53 6.24
N ARG A 28 -8.32 2.09 5.18
CA ARG A 28 -8.77 1.30 4.02
C ARG A 28 -7.61 0.71 3.22
N SER A 29 -6.52 1.46 3.02
CA SER A 29 -5.33 0.95 2.31
C SER A 29 -4.65 -0.16 3.10
N LEU A 30 -4.54 0.00 4.42
CA LEU A 30 -4.01 -1.03 5.32
C LEU A 30 -4.88 -2.29 5.31
N LEU A 31 -6.22 -2.14 5.31
CA LEU A 31 -7.13 -3.28 5.24
C LEU A 31 -6.98 -4.03 3.90
N ALA A 32 -6.90 -3.32 2.79
CA ALA A 32 -6.64 -3.93 1.48
C ALA A 32 -5.28 -4.63 1.42
N PHE A 33 -4.25 -4.05 2.04
CA PHE A 33 -2.94 -4.68 2.18
C PHE A 33 -2.99 -5.98 2.99
N ILE A 34 -3.65 -5.96 4.16
CA ILE A 34 -3.82 -7.15 5.01
C ILE A 34 -4.56 -8.26 4.25
N VAL A 35 -5.63 -7.92 3.52
CA VAL A 35 -6.36 -8.88 2.68
C VAL A 35 -5.45 -9.46 1.60
N GLY A 36 -4.68 -8.62 0.91
CA GLY A 36 -3.69 -9.07 -0.08
C GLY A 36 -2.63 -9.98 0.52
N MET A 37 -2.12 -9.65 1.71
CA MET A 37 -1.15 -10.45 2.46
C MET A 37 -1.72 -11.83 2.83
N VAL A 38 -2.96 -11.90 3.33
CA VAL A 38 -3.61 -13.17 3.68
C VAL A 38 -3.79 -14.06 2.44
N ILE A 39 -4.20 -13.47 1.31
CA ILE A 39 -4.33 -14.19 0.04
C ILE A 39 -2.97 -14.75 -0.40
N CYS A 40 -1.92 -13.92 -0.42
CA CYS A 40 -0.57 -14.35 -0.80
C CYS A 40 0.02 -15.37 0.19
N PHE A 41 -0.30 -15.26 1.47
CA PHE A 41 0.09 -16.25 2.48
C PHE A 41 -0.55 -17.61 2.21
N ALA A 42 -1.80 -17.66 1.74
CA ALA A 42 -2.45 -18.93 1.38
C ALA A 42 -1.78 -19.59 0.15
N VAL A 43 -1.28 -18.80 -0.80
CA VAL A 43 -0.61 -19.27 -2.03
C VAL A 43 0.93 -19.18 -1.98
N TRP A 44 1.53 -19.25 -0.79
CA TRP A 44 2.98 -19.10 -0.64
C TRP A 44 3.80 -20.24 -1.30
N ASN A 45 3.30 -21.48 -1.26
CA ASN A 45 3.96 -22.66 -1.82
C ASN A 45 4.31 -22.53 -3.32
N PRO A 46 3.37 -22.19 -4.22
CA PRO A 46 3.69 -22.04 -5.64
C PRO A 46 4.65 -20.87 -5.92
N ILE A 47 4.54 -19.77 -5.15
CA ILE A 47 5.45 -18.62 -5.30
C ILE A 47 6.87 -19.03 -4.89
N PHE A 48 7.02 -19.76 -3.79
CA PHE A 48 8.30 -20.29 -3.34
C PHE A 48 8.91 -21.23 -4.40
N ASN A 49 8.13 -22.18 -4.92
CA ASN A 49 8.60 -23.12 -5.93
C ASN A 49 9.09 -22.42 -7.21
N PHE A 50 8.37 -21.39 -7.67
CA PHE A 50 8.78 -20.57 -8.81
C PHE A 50 10.10 -19.83 -8.56
N LEU A 51 10.30 -19.31 -7.34
CA LEU A 51 11.53 -18.60 -6.96
C LEU A 51 12.73 -19.55 -6.85
N THR A 52 12.50 -20.81 -6.45
CA THR A 52 13.55 -21.81 -6.26
C THR A 52 13.94 -22.55 -7.54
N GLN A 53 13.07 -22.55 -8.56
CA GLN A 53 13.31 -23.19 -9.85
C GLN A 53 14.64 -22.75 -10.53
N PRO A 54 14.96 -21.45 -10.69
CA PRO A 54 16.22 -21.04 -11.31
C PRO A 54 17.45 -21.41 -10.48
N ILE A 55 17.30 -21.51 -9.16
CA ILE A 55 18.38 -21.91 -8.25
C ILE A 55 18.67 -23.41 -8.44
N CYS A 56 17.62 -24.24 -8.56
CA CYS A 56 17.77 -25.65 -8.88
C CYS A 56 18.40 -25.87 -10.26
N ASP A 57 17.96 -25.14 -11.28
CA ASP A 57 18.52 -25.27 -12.64
C ASP A 57 20.01 -24.87 -12.69
N ALA A 58 20.40 -23.80 -11.98
CA ALA A 58 21.79 -23.37 -11.89
C ALA A 58 22.69 -24.37 -11.13
N MET A 59 22.16 -25.07 -10.12
CA MET A 59 22.88 -26.11 -9.38
C MET A 59 22.94 -27.44 -10.14
N ALA A 60 21.90 -27.79 -10.90
CA ALA A 60 21.89 -28.94 -11.79
C ALA A 60 22.99 -28.83 -12.87
N GLY A 61 23.23 -27.63 -13.40
CA GLY A 61 24.35 -27.36 -14.31
C GLY A 61 25.75 -27.55 -13.71
N ARG A 62 25.85 -27.62 -12.37
CA ARG A 62 27.09 -27.89 -11.62
C ARG A 62 27.13 -29.31 -11.02
N ASN A 63 26.21 -30.18 -11.42
CA ASN A 63 26.14 -31.58 -10.99
C ASN A 63 25.96 -31.75 -9.47
N GLN A 64 25.30 -30.77 -8.81
CA GLN A 64 24.94 -30.81 -7.39
C GLN A 64 23.42 -31.03 -7.26
N GLU A 65 23.01 -31.86 -6.29
CA GLU A 65 21.59 -32.08 -6.01
C GLU A 65 20.94 -30.76 -5.56
N CYS A 66 19.71 -30.48 -6.02
CA CYS A 66 18.99 -29.29 -5.56
C CYS A 66 18.56 -29.43 -4.10
N GLY A 67 19.50 -29.21 -3.19
CA GLY A 67 19.34 -29.32 -1.76
C GLY A 67 18.92 -28.00 -1.14
N LEU A 68 17.78 -27.43 -1.53
CA LEU A 68 17.10 -26.46 -0.65
C LEU A 68 16.45 -27.23 0.50
N ILE A 69 17.28 -27.66 1.43
CA ILE A 69 16.81 -28.29 2.67
C ILE A 69 16.46 -27.15 3.62
N LEU A 70 15.15 -26.90 3.77
CA LEU A 70 14.64 -26.14 4.90
C LEU A 70 14.83 -27.01 6.16
N ILE A 71 16.02 -26.94 6.77
CA ILE A 71 16.35 -27.70 7.99
C ILE A 71 15.46 -27.25 9.16
N LYS A 72 15.00 -25.99 9.15
CA LYS A 72 14.28 -25.37 10.27
C LYS A 72 12.89 -24.92 9.85
N LEU A 73 11.88 -25.30 10.64
CA LEU A 73 10.51 -24.80 10.51
C LEU A 73 10.45 -23.26 10.58
N GLN A 74 11.36 -22.65 11.34
CA GLN A 74 11.51 -21.19 11.44
C GLN A 74 11.88 -20.54 10.10
N GLU A 75 12.74 -21.17 9.30
CA GLU A 75 13.16 -20.60 8.00
C GLU A 75 12.00 -20.64 7.01
N GLY A 76 11.25 -21.74 6.95
CA GLY A 76 10.06 -21.84 6.10
C GLY A 76 8.97 -20.84 6.46
N PHE A 77 8.73 -20.64 7.76
CA PHE A 77 7.79 -19.64 8.23
C PHE A 77 8.22 -18.22 7.83
N PHE A 78 9.50 -17.87 8.04
CA PHE A 78 10.00 -16.53 7.71
C PHE A 78 9.93 -16.25 6.20
N VAL A 79 10.27 -17.23 5.38
CA VAL A 79 10.15 -17.15 3.91
C VAL A 79 8.69 -16.98 3.49
N ALA A 80 7.76 -17.76 4.06
CA ALA A 80 6.33 -17.62 3.77
C ALA A 80 5.79 -16.22 4.13
N VAL A 81 6.24 -15.65 5.26
CA VAL A 81 5.90 -14.28 5.66
C VAL A 81 6.52 -13.24 4.72
N GLN A 82 7.78 -13.41 4.33
CA GLN A 82 8.43 -12.50 3.38
C GLN A 82 7.73 -12.49 2.03
N ILE A 83 7.36 -13.67 1.53
CA ILE A 83 6.60 -13.86 0.28
C ILE A 83 5.21 -13.24 0.41
N SER A 84 4.50 -13.47 1.51
CA SER A 84 3.16 -12.90 1.68
C SER A 84 3.18 -11.39 1.82
N LEU A 85 4.23 -10.82 2.41
CA LEU A 85 4.40 -9.38 2.57
C LEU A 85 4.70 -8.71 1.22
N LEU A 86 5.68 -9.22 0.46
CA LEU A 86 6.01 -8.73 -0.89
C LEU A 86 4.88 -8.99 -1.90
N GLY A 87 4.33 -10.20 -1.91
CA GLY A 87 3.21 -10.59 -2.78
C GLY A 87 1.94 -9.83 -2.45
N GLY A 88 1.62 -9.69 -1.17
CA GLY A 88 0.47 -8.91 -0.71
C GLY A 88 0.60 -7.43 -1.05
N LEU A 89 1.81 -6.87 -0.95
CA LEU A 89 2.09 -5.51 -1.41
C LEU A 89 1.88 -5.38 -2.92
N MET A 90 2.42 -6.30 -3.73
CA MET A 90 2.22 -6.34 -5.17
C MET A 90 0.75 -6.41 -5.57
N LEU A 91 -0.04 -7.25 -4.89
CA LEU A 91 -1.47 -7.44 -5.17
C LEU A 91 -2.30 -6.23 -4.74
N SER A 92 -1.97 -5.62 -3.61
CA SER A 92 -2.68 -4.44 -3.07
C SER A 92 -2.18 -3.11 -3.65
N PHE A 93 -1.03 -3.12 -4.34
CA PHE A 93 -0.40 -1.95 -4.97
C PHE A 93 -1.36 -1.06 -5.78
N PRO A 94 -2.19 -1.57 -6.72
CA PRO A 94 -3.08 -0.71 -7.50
C PRO A 94 -4.09 0.04 -6.63
N TYR A 95 -4.59 -0.60 -5.57
CA TYR A 95 -5.56 0.00 -4.66
C TYR A 95 -4.91 1.06 -3.75
N ILE A 96 -3.74 0.72 -3.18
CA ILE A 96 -2.97 1.64 -2.33
C ILE A 96 -2.52 2.86 -3.15
N ALA A 97 -2.01 2.64 -4.36
CA ALA A 97 -1.58 3.72 -5.26
C ALA A 97 -2.75 4.65 -5.63
N TYR A 98 -3.93 4.09 -5.93
CA TYR A 98 -5.13 4.90 -6.21
C TYR A 98 -5.55 5.75 -5.01
N GLN A 99 -5.58 5.18 -3.80
CA GLN A 99 -5.91 5.92 -2.58
C GLN A 99 -4.87 6.99 -2.23
N MET A 100 -3.59 6.69 -2.44
CA MET A 100 -2.49 7.61 -2.25
C MET A 100 -2.56 8.78 -3.25
N TRP A 101 -2.78 8.51 -4.54
CA TRP A 101 -2.93 9.55 -5.56
C TRP A 101 -4.10 10.49 -5.27
N ARG A 102 -5.25 9.93 -4.88
CA ARG A 102 -6.42 10.72 -4.51
C ARG A 102 -6.21 11.53 -3.22
N PHE A 103 -5.21 11.21 -2.40
CA PHE A 103 -4.83 12.02 -1.23
C PHE A 103 -3.81 13.11 -1.61
N VAL A 104 -2.86 12.79 -2.48
CA VAL A 104 -1.87 13.76 -2.99
C VAL A 104 -2.54 14.84 -3.86
N ALA A 105 -3.49 14.47 -4.72
CA ALA A 105 -4.21 15.41 -5.59
C ALA A 105 -4.86 16.59 -4.84
N PRO A 106 -5.65 16.41 -3.76
CA PRO A 106 -6.18 17.55 -2.99
C PRO A 106 -5.11 18.32 -2.21
N GLY A 107 -3.99 17.69 -1.82
CA GLY A 107 -2.88 18.36 -1.13
C GLY A 107 -2.11 19.34 -2.04
N LEU A 108 -2.06 19.08 -3.35
CA LEU A 108 -1.40 19.94 -4.34
C LEU A 108 -2.36 20.91 -5.05
N TYR A 109 -3.63 20.52 -5.24
CA TYR A 109 -4.67 21.33 -5.91
C TYR A 109 -5.47 22.25 -4.97
N ARG A 110 -5.08 22.37 -3.70
CA ARG A 110 -5.73 23.29 -2.75
C ARG A 110 -5.54 24.77 -3.11
N SER A 111 -4.49 25.12 -3.85
CA SER A 111 -4.26 26.50 -4.31
C SER A 111 -5.14 26.91 -5.51
N GLU A 112 -5.85 25.98 -6.16
CA GLU A 112 -6.52 26.25 -7.44
C GLU A 112 -7.91 25.60 -7.55
N LYS A 113 -8.72 25.65 -6.48
CA LYS A 113 -10.15 25.30 -6.58
C LYS A 113 -11.12 26.43 -6.26
N ALA A 114 -10.70 27.44 -5.48
CA ALA A 114 -11.55 28.59 -5.20
C ALA A 114 -11.65 29.60 -6.37
N ALA A 115 -10.68 29.61 -7.29
CA ALA A 115 -10.66 30.52 -8.44
C ALA A 115 -11.34 29.96 -9.71
N PHE A 116 -11.65 28.66 -9.78
CA PHE A 116 -12.21 28.02 -10.99
C PHE A 116 -13.74 27.93 -11.02
N LEU A 117 -14.43 28.09 -9.88
CA LEU A 117 -15.89 28.19 -9.83
C LEU A 117 -16.46 29.38 -10.64
N PRO A 118 -15.87 30.59 -10.62
CA PRO A 118 -16.40 31.70 -11.44
C PRO A 118 -16.11 31.57 -12.94
N PHE A 119 -15.16 30.74 -13.38
CA PHE A 119 -14.84 30.58 -14.82
C PHE A 119 -15.70 29.53 -15.52
N LEU A 120 -16.34 28.61 -14.77
CA LEU A 120 -17.20 27.57 -15.34
C LEU A 120 -18.68 28.02 -15.49
N ILE A 121 -19.06 29.10 -14.80
CA ILE A 121 -20.45 29.61 -14.75
C ILE A 121 -20.57 30.99 -15.42
N ALA A 122 -19.46 31.66 -15.75
CA ALA A 122 -19.44 32.90 -16.52
C ALA A 122 -19.35 32.64 -18.03
#